data_AF-A0A814LGC2-F1
#
_entry.id   AF-A0A814LGC2-F1
#
_cell.length_a   1.000
_cell.length_b   1.000
_cell.length_c   1.000
_cell.angle_alpha   90.00
_cell.angle_beta   90.00
_cell.angle_gamma   90.00
#
_symmetry.space_group_name_H-M   'P 1'
#
loop_
_entity.id
_entity.type
_entity.pdbx_description
1 polymer ?
#
loop_
_entity_poly.entity_id
_entity_poly.type
_entity_poly.pdbx_seq_one_letter_code
_entity_poly.pdbx_strand_id
1 'polypeptide(L)'
;MCSTNGYRGPFRRLYPTGKSTILEVNDDSGEPLFLTPYIEQGKIEEAKNLSLVELLPFKQESFSGYLTVNKEYNSNMFFWFFPAQNENKPDTPIMLWLQGGPGSSSLFGLFSEIGPIYIDINGNIQLRQITWNKNYHLIFIDNPVGTGFSFTSNEQGYAHTQEDVARDLYSALIQFFQIYTNYQVNPFYVTGESYAGKYVPSITYKIHVENQNPQVKVKINLKGMTIGDGLCDPINQYMYGDFLYQIGLIDQTQKTYVDLQTALMRYAIEQERYLDAFHLFDALLNGDLLNTTSYFYNITGIKNYFNYLLTNIPEDQSYFVSFITHSERRKQIHVGNTSYGSQSDIVEKMLLNDMMQSMAWKVAAIANANYSVMIYNGQLDIIIAVPLTTEWVNELNWIGTNELRQTQRIVWKVAANDPEIAGYIKTANNNRFFLATIRNAGHMVPYDQPRAMLNLLERFLSTQPKFL
;
A
#
# COMPACT_ATOMS: atom_id res chain seq x y z
N MET A 1 0.14 29.67 -5.26
CA MET A 1 -1.22 29.76 -4.70
C MET A 1 -2.23 29.71 -5.84
N CYS A 2 -2.75 28.52 -6.15
CA CYS A 2 -3.97 28.37 -6.93
C CYS A 2 -4.93 27.58 -6.05
N SER A 3 -5.91 28.27 -5.48
CA SER A 3 -7.09 27.66 -4.89
C SER A 3 -7.95 27.16 -6.04
N THR A 4 -7.93 25.85 -6.31
CA THR A 4 -8.89 25.21 -7.20
C THR A 4 -9.87 24.42 -6.34
N ASN A 5 -11.01 25.04 -6.04
CA ASN A 5 -12.23 24.34 -5.61
C ASN A 5 -12.84 23.56 -6.80
N GLY A 6 -12.03 22.74 -7.47
CA GLY A 6 -12.48 21.76 -8.45
C GLY A 6 -13.11 20.56 -7.74
N TYR A 7 -13.96 19.80 -8.44
CA TYR A 7 -14.43 18.52 -7.95
C TYR A 7 -13.21 17.62 -7.64
N ARG A 8 -13.12 17.13 -6.41
CA ARG A 8 -12.10 16.13 -6.03
C ARG A 8 -12.72 14.75 -6.17
N GLY A 9 -12.09 13.93 -7.02
CA GLY A 9 -12.41 12.53 -7.20
C GLY A 9 -12.43 11.76 -5.87
N PRO A 10 -13.11 10.61 -5.82
CA PRO A 10 -13.19 9.79 -4.61
C PRO A 10 -11.84 9.38 -4.04
N PHE A 11 -10.86 9.11 -4.92
CA PHE A 11 -9.50 8.79 -4.54
C PHE A 11 -8.93 9.82 -3.55
N ARG A 12 -9.04 11.11 -3.92
CA ARG A 12 -8.59 12.24 -3.09
C ARG A 12 -9.44 12.54 -1.87
N ARG A 13 -10.66 11.98 -1.78
CA ARG A 13 -11.50 12.10 -0.58
C ARG A 13 -11.14 11.08 0.48
N LEU A 14 -10.62 9.92 0.08
CA LEU A 14 -10.16 8.88 0.99
C LEU A 14 -9.01 9.38 1.89
N TYR A 15 -8.11 10.14 1.27
CA TYR A 15 -6.96 10.74 1.93
C TYR A 15 -7.16 12.26 1.94
N PRO A 16 -8.10 12.79 2.75
CA PRO A 16 -8.35 14.22 2.77
C PRO A 16 -7.00 14.91 3.01
N THR A 17 -6.66 15.88 2.15
CA THR A 17 -5.53 16.75 2.39
C THR A 17 -5.74 17.31 3.78
N GLY A 18 -4.97 16.84 4.77
CA GLY A 18 -5.00 17.41 6.09
C GLY A 18 -4.81 18.89 5.85
N LYS A 19 -5.82 19.71 6.18
CA LYS A 19 -5.53 21.12 6.34
C LYS A 19 -4.44 21.09 7.39
N SER A 20 -3.21 21.44 7.00
CA SER A 20 -2.17 21.75 7.96
C SER A 20 -2.87 22.66 8.95
N THR A 21 -3.19 22.15 10.13
CA THR A 21 -3.56 23.01 11.24
C THR A 21 -2.41 23.98 11.28
N ILE A 22 -2.69 25.25 10.97
CA ILE A 22 -1.69 26.30 11.05
C ILE A 22 -1.24 26.19 12.49
N LEU A 23 -0.02 25.68 12.71
CA LEU A 23 0.55 25.56 14.05
C LEU A 23 0.40 26.95 14.66
N GLU A 24 -0.34 27.05 15.76
CA GLU A 24 -0.46 28.32 16.46
C GLU A 24 0.96 28.79 16.81
N VAL A 25 1.16 30.11 16.90
CA VAL A 25 2.50 30.73 17.04
C VAL A 25 3.31 30.20 18.25
N ASN A 26 2.66 29.48 19.18
CA ASN A 26 3.26 28.88 20.38
C ASN A 26 3.21 27.34 20.41
N ASP A 27 2.90 26.66 19.30
CA ASP A 27 2.69 25.22 19.26
C ASP A 27 4.01 24.46 18.98
N ASP A 28 4.63 23.89 20.03
CA ASP A 28 5.92 23.18 19.94
C ASP A 28 5.75 21.74 19.41
N SER A 29 6.00 21.57 18.10
CA SER A 29 6.02 20.26 17.46
C SER A 29 7.35 19.49 17.60
N GLY A 30 8.33 20.05 18.31
CA GLY A 30 9.69 19.51 18.40
C GLY A 30 10.49 19.61 17.10
N GLU A 31 11.69 19.04 17.11
CA GLU A 31 12.56 18.93 15.93
C GLU A 31 12.41 17.56 15.26
N PRO A 32 12.49 17.48 13.93
CA PRO A 32 12.48 16.20 13.22
C PRO A 32 13.75 15.39 13.53
N LEU A 33 13.58 14.09 13.79
CA LEU A 33 14.71 13.19 14.07
C LEU A 33 15.25 12.55 12.78
N PHE A 34 16.45 12.95 12.36
CA PHE A 34 17.17 12.29 11.27
C PHE A 34 18.14 11.25 11.82
N LEU A 35 17.97 9.99 11.42
CA LEU A 35 18.74 8.86 11.94
C LEU A 35 20.00 8.58 11.11
N THR A 36 20.01 8.96 9.83
CA THR A 36 21.16 8.76 8.92
C THR A 36 22.48 9.30 9.44
N PRO A 37 22.57 10.52 10.04
CA PRO A 37 23.82 11.02 10.60
C PRO A 37 24.39 10.13 11.71
N TYR A 38 23.54 9.47 12.51
CA TYR A 38 23.98 8.55 13.56
C TYR A 38 24.50 7.23 12.99
N ILE A 39 23.83 6.72 11.95
CA ILE A 39 24.29 5.54 11.21
C ILE A 39 25.70 5.77 10.64
N GLU A 40 25.92 6.91 10.00
CA GLU A 40 27.21 7.26 9.38
C GLU A 40 28.34 7.44 10.39
N GLN A 41 28.01 7.88 11.60
CA GLN A 41 28.95 7.99 12.72
C GLN A 41 29.16 6.65 13.46
N GLY A 42 28.47 5.57 13.07
CA GLY A 42 28.51 4.28 13.76
C GLY A 42 27.79 4.26 15.12
N LYS A 43 26.95 5.26 15.40
CA LYS A 43 26.21 5.44 16.66
C LYS A 43 24.86 4.71 16.63
N ILE A 44 24.90 3.41 16.38
CA ILE A 44 23.72 2.58 16.10
C ILE A 44 22.75 2.49 17.29
N GLU A 45 23.27 2.22 18.50
CA GLU A 45 22.43 2.15 19.71
C GLU A 45 21.80 3.51 20.07
N GLU A 46 22.52 4.61 19.82
CA GLU A 46 21.99 5.96 20.02
C GLU A 46 20.85 6.26 19.04
N ALA A 47 21.03 5.93 17.75
CA ALA A 47 19.98 6.06 16.74
C ALA A 47 18.71 5.30 17.14
N LYS A 48 18.88 4.04 17.59
CA LYS A 48 17.78 3.20 18.04
C LYS A 48 17.06 3.79 19.26
N ASN A 49 17.80 4.23 20.28
CA ASN A 49 17.20 4.81 21.49
C ASN A 49 16.46 6.12 21.20
N LEU A 50 17.02 6.98 20.36
CA LEU A 50 16.38 8.24 19.97
C LEU A 50 15.09 8.04 19.19
N SER A 51 14.99 6.94 18.43
CA SER A 51 13.80 6.65 17.63
C SER A 51 12.60 6.14 18.44
N LEU A 52 12.75 5.83 19.73
CA LEU A 52 11.68 5.25 20.55
C LEU A 52 10.48 6.20 20.70
N VAL A 53 9.29 5.72 20.34
CA VAL A 53 8.02 6.46 20.41
C VAL A 53 7.22 6.01 21.63
N GLU A 54 6.84 6.97 22.46
CA GLU A 54 5.98 6.76 23.63
C GLU A 54 4.61 7.44 23.43
N LEU A 55 3.56 6.63 23.19
CA LEU A 55 2.19 7.13 23.05
C LEU A 55 1.28 6.54 24.12
N LEU A 56 0.82 7.32 25.10
CA LEU A 56 -0.19 6.83 26.04
C LEU A 56 -1.60 6.85 25.40
N PRO A 57 -2.45 5.82 25.64
CA PRO A 57 -2.28 4.65 26.52
C PRO A 57 -1.60 3.43 25.85
N PHE A 58 -1.07 3.58 24.64
CA PHE A 58 -0.36 2.54 23.90
C PHE A 58 1.05 2.28 24.48
N LYS A 59 1.12 1.39 25.47
CA LYS A 59 2.36 1.08 26.22
C LYS A 59 3.38 0.20 25.48
N GLN A 60 3.14 -0.12 24.22
CA GLN A 60 4.04 -0.97 23.45
C GLN A 60 5.12 -0.10 22.80
N GLU A 61 6.37 -0.55 22.85
CA GLU A 61 7.47 0.11 22.17
C GLU A 61 7.20 0.16 20.67
N SER A 62 7.40 1.33 20.08
CA SER A 62 7.44 1.54 18.63
C SER A 62 8.55 2.53 18.32
N PHE A 63 8.98 2.63 17.07
CA PHE A 63 10.12 3.46 16.71
C PHE A 63 9.85 4.25 15.43
N SER A 64 10.21 5.52 15.40
CA SER A 64 10.02 6.37 14.22
C SER A 64 11.17 7.35 14.02
N GLY A 65 11.25 7.88 12.81
CA GLY A 65 12.20 8.91 12.43
C GLY A 65 12.38 8.97 10.93
N TYR A 66 13.33 9.80 10.50
CA TYR A 66 13.66 10.01 9.10
C TYR A 66 14.94 9.28 8.71
N LEU A 67 14.88 8.69 7.51
CA LEU A 67 16.02 8.11 6.80
C LEU A 67 16.29 8.95 5.55
N THR A 68 17.46 9.57 5.47
CA THR A 68 17.90 10.34 4.31
C THR A 68 18.26 9.37 3.19
N VAL A 69 17.48 9.38 2.10
CA VAL A 69 17.65 8.47 0.95
C VAL A 69 18.41 9.13 -0.20
N ASN A 70 18.38 10.46 -0.26
CA ASN A 70 19.17 11.25 -1.19
C ASN A 70 19.66 12.55 -0.50
N LYS A 71 20.97 12.66 -0.29
CA LYS A 71 21.58 13.83 0.37
C LYS A 71 21.63 15.07 -0.52
N GLU A 72 21.76 14.90 -1.84
CA GLU A 72 21.86 16.01 -2.79
C GLU A 72 20.59 16.87 -2.77
N TYR A 73 19.43 16.21 -2.69
CA TYR A 73 18.12 16.87 -2.69
C TYR A 73 17.50 16.99 -1.29
N ASN A 74 18.22 16.57 -0.25
CA ASN A 74 17.70 16.46 1.11
C ASN A 74 16.37 15.68 1.15
N SER A 75 16.34 14.54 0.47
CA SER A 75 15.18 13.64 0.40
C SER A 75 15.22 12.67 1.56
N ASN A 76 14.15 12.68 2.35
CA ASN A 76 14.02 11.97 3.61
C ASN A 76 12.71 11.18 3.63
N MET A 77 12.80 9.90 3.98
CA MET A 77 11.64 9.03 4.15
C MET A 77 11.33 8.82 5.63
N PHE A 78 10.08 9.05 6.01
CA PHE A 78 9.57 8.75 7.34
C PHE A 78 9.18 7.27 7.44
N PHE A 79 9.55 6.63 8.54
CA PHE A 79 9.05 5.30 8.89
C PHE A 79 8.50 5.27 10.31
N TRP A 80 7.62 4.30 10.56
CA TRP A 80 7.19 3.93 11.89
C TRP A 80 7.15 2.40 12.02
N PHE A 81 7.98 1.88 12.92
CA PHE A 81 8.21 0.48 13.18
C PHE A 81 7.54 0.02 14.48
N PHE A 82 6.86 -1.11 14.41
CA PHE A 82 6.19 -1.75 15.53
C PHE A 82 6.68 -3.19 15.66
N PRO A 83 7.53 -3.50 16.66
CA PRO A 83 7.81 -4.88 17.05
C PRO A 83 6.53 -5.65 17.35
N ALA A 84 6.51 -6.97 17.10
CA ALA A 84 5.38 -7.84 17.40
C ALA A 84 5.05 -7.82 18.90
N GLN A 85 3.76 -7.90 19.23
CA GLN A 85 3.28 -7.92 20.62
C GLN A 85 3.58 -9.24 21.32
N ASN A 86 3.39 -10.36 20.61
CA ASN A 86 3.74 -11.67 21.11
C ASN A 86 5.23 -11.94 20.91
N GLU A 87 5.83 -12.74 21.80
CA GLU A 87 7.28 -12.97 21.93
C GLU A 87 8.08 -12.92 20.62
N ASN A 88 9.19 -12.16 20.67
CA ASN A 88 10.11 -11.96 19.56
C ASN A 88 11.02 -13.18 19.36
N LYS A 89 10.52 -14.19 18.66
CA LYS A 89 11.34 -15.32 18.21
C LYS A 89 12.15 -14.91 16.98
N PRO A 90 13.33 -15.53 16.73
CA PRO A 90 14.12 -15.23 15.54
C PRO A 90 13.39 -15.45 14.21
N ASP A 91 12.34 -16.27 14.20
CA ASP A 91 11.51 -16.57 13.03
C ASP A 91 10.26 -15.68 12.90
N THR A 92 9.99 -14.76 13.85
CA THR A 92 8.86 -13.82 13.77
C THR A 92 9.01 -12.93 12.52
N PRO A 93 8.10 -13.00 11.53
CA PRO A 93 8.25 -12.23 10.29
C PRO A 93 8.15 -10.71 10.49
N ILE A 94 8.84 -9.97 9.62
CA ILE A 94 8.69 -8.53 9.42
C ILE A 94 7.88 -8.29 8.15
N MET A 95 6.81 -7.51 8.27
CA MET A 95 6.01 -7.03 7.16
C MET A 95 6.29 -5.56 6.94
N LEU A 96 6.85 -5.20 5.78
CA LEU A 96 6.79 -3.84 5.29
C LEU A 96 5.41 -3.61 4.69
N TRP A 97 4.64 -2.66 5.21
CA TRP A 97 3.37 -2.22 4.63
C TRP A 97 3.54 -0.93 3.83
N LEU A 98 3.11 -0.97 2.57
CA LEU A 98 3.10 0.17 1.66
C LEU A 98 1.67 0.47 1.23
N GLN A 99 1.21 1.67 1.57
CA GLN A 99 0.03 2.22 0.95
C GLN A 99 0.28 2.60 -0.51
N GLY A 100 -0.82 2.71 -1.26
CA GLY A 100 -0.79 3.01 -2.68
C GLY A 100 -0.84 4.50 -2.97
N GLY A 101 -1.88 4.90 -3.71
CA GLY A 101 -2.04 6.26 -4.20
C GLY A 101 -2.01 6.31 -5.73
N PRO A 102 -0.95 6.87 -6.34
CA PRO A 102 0.36 7.11 -5.76
C PRO A 102 0.40 8.28 -4.78
N GLY A 103 1.25 8.16 -3.77
CA GLY A 103 1.50 9.22 -2.79
C GLY A 103 0.60 9.22 -1.56
N SER A 104 -0.07 8.10 -1.24
CA SER A 104 -0.86 7.96 -0.02
C SER A 104 -0.02 7.43 1.14
N SER A 105 -0.19 8.03 2.32
CA SER A 105 0.59 7.71 3.51
C SER A 105 0.31 6.30 4.05
N SER A 106 1.37 5.56 4.38
CA SER A 106 1.25 4.22 4.99
C SER A 106 0.76 4.28 6.44
N LEU A 107 0.70 5.47 7.04
CA LEU A 107 0.01 5.68 8.32
C LEU A 107 -1.50 5.40 8.22
N PHE A 108 -2.09 5.50 7.03
CA PHE A 108 -3.45 5.01 6.82
C PHE A 108 -3.57 3.52 7.16
N GLY A 109 -2.65 2.68 6.68
CA GLY A 109 -2.66 1.24 7.01
C GLY A 109 -2.39 0.96 8.49
N LEU A 110 -1.64 1.83 9.16
CA LEU A 110 -1.44 1.76 10.60
C LEU A 110 -2.76 2.03 11.34
N PHE A 111 -3.40 3.17 11.08
CA PHE A 111 -4.53 3.64 11.88
C PHE A 111 -5.90 3.13 11.43
N SER A 112 -6.06 2.75 10.17
CA SER A 112 -7.34 2.33 9.60
C SER A 112 -7.41 0.82 9.39
N GLU A 113 -6.29 0.14 9.14
CA GLU A 113 -6.31 -1.25 8.66
C GLU A 113 -5.67 -2.26 9.62
N ILE A 114 -4.35 -2.41 9.56
CA ILE A 114 -3.63 -3.56 10.11
C ILE A 114 -2.84 -3.24 11.38
N GLY A 115 -2.60 -1.96 11.67
CA GLY A 115 -1.79 -1.53 12.81
C GLY A 115 -2.45 -1.79 14.16
N PRO A 116 -1.70 -1.65 15.26
CA PRO A 116 -2.16 -2.04 16.60
C PRO A 116 -3.17 -1.07 17.21
N ILE A 117 -3.32 0.12 16.63
CA ILE A 117 -4.18 1.19 17.14
C ILE A 117 -5.05 1.79 16.04
N TYR A 118 -6.13 2.45 16.45
CA TYR A 118 -6.95 3.33 15.62
C TYR A 118 -7.37 4.56 16.42
N ILE A 119 -7.85 5.59 15.74
CA ILE A 119 -8.35 6.83 16.37
C ILE A 119 -9.87 6.83 16.31
N ASP A 120 -10.52 7.00 17.45
CA ASP A 120 -11.99 7.10 17.51
C ASP A 120 -12.50 8.50 17.12
N ILE A 121 -13.82 8.64 17.03
CA ILE A 121 -14.49 9.90 16.67
C ILE A 121 -14.16 11.08 17.61
N ASN A 122 -13.71 10.79 18.83
CA ASN A 122 -13.33 11.80 19.82
C ASN A 122 -11.83 12.13 19.76
N GLY A 123 -11.07 11.54 18.82
CA GLY A 123 -9.64 11.73 18.69
C GLY A 123 -8.80 10.92 19.69
N ASN A 124 -9.39 9.93 20.38
CA ASN A 124 -8.66 9.11 21.33
C ASN A 124 -8.04 7.89 20.65
N ILE A 125 -6.87 7.49 21.15
CA ILE A 125 -6.22 6.24 20.75
C ILE A 125 -7.01 5.06 21.32
N GLN A 126 -7.35 4.12 20.46
CA GLN A 126 -7.97 2.84 20.80
C GLN A 126 -7.08 1.68 20.36
N LEU A 127 -7.11 0.58 21.09
CA LEU A 127 -6.39 -0.64 20.70
C LEU A 127 -7.22 -1.45 19.70
N ARG A 128 -6.59 -1.90 18.61
CA ARG A 128 -7.24 -2.73 17.60
C ARG A 128 -7.27 -4.19 18.06
N GLN A 129 -8.46 -4.79 18.08
CA GLN A 129 -8.63 -6.18 18.52
C GLN A 129 -7.99 -7.19 17.55
N ILE A 130 -8.11 -6.95 16.24
CA ILE A 130 -7.51 -7.77 15.20
C ILE A 130 -6.46 -6.93 14.49
N THR A 131 -5.19 -7.16 14.81
CA THR A 131 -4.04 -6.48 14.22
C THR A 131 -3.00 -7.50 13.78
N TRP A 132 -2.30 -7.21 12.69
CA TRP A 132 -1.16 -8.03 12.27
C TRP A 132 0.00 -7.92 13.26
N ASN A 133 0.11 -6.77 13.95
CA ASN A 133 1.17 -6.52 14.92
C ASN A 133 1.15 -7.48 16.13
N LYS A 134 0.04 -8.20 16.32
CA LYS A 134 -0.04 -9.23 17.36
C LYS A 134 1.05 -10.29 17.20
N ASN A 135 1.30 -10.74 15.97
CA ASN A 135 2.20 -11.85 15.67
C ASN A 135 3.36 -11.47 14.73
N TYR A 136 3.36 -10.25 14.18
CA TYR A 136 4.33 -9.83 13.17
C TYR A 136 4.91 -8.45 13.51
N HIS A 137 6.18 -8.26 13.18
CA HIS A 137 6.77 -6.93 13.20
C HIS A 137 6.23 -6.15 12.00
N LEU A 138 5.81 -4.89 12.18
CA LEU A 138 5.27 -4.06 11.10
C LEU A 138 6.14 -2.83 10.88
N ILE A 139 6.52 -2.57 9.63
CA ILE A 139 7.16 -1.32 9.22
C ILE A 139 6.17 -0.59 8.30
N PHE A 140 5.76 0.62 8.69
CA PHE A 140 5.03 1.53 7.82
C PHE A 140 6.01 2.58 7.30
N ILE A 141 6.11 2.74 5.98
CA ILE A 141 6.96 3.78 5.37
C ILE A 141 6.08 4.69 4.52
N ASP A 142 6.15 5.99 4.77
CA ASP A 142 5.51 6.97 3.91
C ASP A 142 6.28 7.06 2.59
N ASN A 143 5.72 6.43 1.56
CA ASN A 143 6.37 6.17 0.30
C ASN A 143 5.50 6.66 -0.87
N PRO A 144 6.09 7.24 -1.93
CA PRO A 144 7.48 7.72 -2.09
C PRO A 144 7.82 9.01 -1.31
N VAL A 145 9.05 9.51 -1.46
CA VAL A 145 9.46 10.86 -1.00
C VAL A 145 8.41 11.89 -1.44
N GLY A 146 7.93 12.73 -0.51
CA GLY A 146 6.83 13.67 -0.71
C GLY A 146 5.47 13.20 -0.16
N THR A 147 5.37 11.94 0.24
CA THR A 147 4.15 11.32 0.80
C THR A 147 4.11 11.44 2.31
N GLY A 148 2.94 11.70 2.90
CA GLY A 148 2.77 11.73 4.36
C GLY A 148 3.72 12.72 5.02
N PHE A 149 4.63 12.24 5.87
CA PHE A 149 5.71 13.04 6.44
C PHE A 149 7.02 12.99 5.63
N SER A 150 7.18 12.09 4.66
CA SER A 150 8.37 12.04 3.81
C SER A 150 8.47 13.28 2.91
N PHE A 151 9.66 13.85 2.76
CA PHE A 151 9.83 15.14 2.08
C PHE A 151 11.18 15.25 1.37
N THR A 152 11.28 16.25 0.49
CA THR A 152 12.52 16.67 -0.20
C THR A 152 12.59 18.19 -0.24
N SER A 153 13.79 18.76 -0.30
CA SER A 153 13.98 20.22 -0.46
C SER A 153 14.10 20.63 -1.93
N ASN A 154 14.13 19.68 -2.86
CA ASN A 154 14.24 19.92 -4.29
C ASN A 154 13.26 19.00 -5.06
N GLU A 155 12.61 19.54 -6.10
CA GLU A 155 11.68 18.80 -6.97
C GLU A 155 12.34 17.62 -7.67
N GLN A 156 13.64 17.68 -7.94
CA GLN A 156 14.42 16.57 -8.51
C GLN A 156 14.55 15.38 -7.55
N GLY A 157 14.19 15.55 -6.28
CA GLY A 157 14.12 14.46 -5.30
C GLY A 157 12.82 13.66 -5.33
N TYR A 158 11.83 14.03 -6.14
CA TYR A 158 10.62 13.23 -6.33
C TYR A 158 10.86 12.07 -7.31
N ALA A 159 10.21 10.93 -7.05
CA ALA A 159 10.28 9.78 -7.93
C ALA A 159 9.42 9.99 -9.19
N HIS A 160 9.97 9.62 -10.35
CA HIS A 160 9.26 9.63 -11.63
C HIS A 160 8.99 8.22 -12.19
N THR A 161 9.67 7.22 -11.63
CA THR A 161 9.61 5.82 -12.07
C THR A 161 9.57 4.88 -10.87
N GLN A 162 9.14 3.64 -11.09
CA GLN A 162 9.25 2.62 -10.05
C GLN A 162 10.70 2.25 -9.69
N GLU A 163 11.66 2.52 -10.58
CA GLU A 163 13.09 2.38 -10.31
C GLU A 163 13.58 3.42 -9.28
N ASP A 164 13.12 4.67 -9.38
CA ASP A 164 13.39 5.70 -8.37
C ASP A 164 12.78 5.32 -7.02
N VAL A 165 11.51 4.90 -7.02
CA VAL A 165 10.82 4.47 -5.81
C VAL A 165 11.55 3.30 -5.14
N ALA A 166 11.92 2.28 -5.92
CA ALA A 166 12.62 1.11 -5.40
C ALA A 166 14.04 1.45 -4.92
N ARG A 167 14.75 2.37 -5.56
CA ARG A 167 16.07 2.86 -5.10
C ARG A 167 15.96 3.48 -3.71
N ASP A 168 15.01 4.38 -3.54
CA ASP A 168 14.89 5.16 -2.30
C ASP A 168 14.35 4.29 -1.15
N LEU A 169 13.33 3.45 -1.41
CA LEU A 169 12.87 2.44 -0.45
C LEU A 169 13.98 1.47 -0.05
N TYR A 170 14.79 1.00 -0.99
CA TYR A 170 15.91 0.10 -0.69
C TYR A 170 16.94 0.79 0.21
N SER A 171 17.28 2.05 -0.09
CA SER A 171 18.17 2.86 0.76
C SER A 171 17.61 2.98 2.19
N ALA A 172 16.33 3.28 2.34
CA ALA A 172 15.67 3.34 3.65
C ALA A 172 15.70 1.99 4.38
N LEU A 173 15.39 0.89 3.70
CA LEU A 173 15.40 -0.45 4.33
C LEU A 173 16.80 -0.89 4.76
N ILE A 174 17.84 -0.57 3.98
CA ILE A 174 19.22 -0.88 4.37
C ILE A 174 19.61 -0.10 5.63
N GLN A 175 19.27 1.19 5.70
CA GLN A 175 19.50 2.00 6.89
C GLN A 175 18.69 1.50 8.09
N PHE A 176 17.44 1.09 7.89
CA PHE A 176 16.63 0.45 8.91
C PHE A 176 17.34 -0.80 9.47
N PHE A 177 17.79 -1.73 8.63
CA PHE A 177 18.47 -2.93 9.10
C PHE A 177 19.87 -2.67 9.68
N GLN A 178 20.48 -1.51 9.42
CA GLN A 178 21.70 -1.07 10.12
C GLN A 178 21.41 -0.59 11.55
N ILE A 179 20.25 0.04 11.78
CA ILE A 179 19.82 0.47 13.12
C ILE A 179 19.32 -0.73 13.93
N TYR A 180 18.48 -1.56 13.30
CA TYR A 180 17.77 -2.67 13.92
C TYR A 180 18.41 -4.01 13.58
N THR A 181 19.73 -4.13 13.68
CA THR A 181 20.51 -5.29 13.21
C THR A 181 19.99 -6.65 13.70
N ASN A 182 19.48 -6.73 14.94
CA ASN A 182 18.91 -7.97 15.49
C ASN A 182 17.69 -8.48 14.71
N TYR A 183 17.02 -7.62 13.94
CA TYR A 183 15.87 -7.95 13.11
C TYR A 183 16.25 -8.43 11.71
N GLN A 184 17.52 -8.32 11.32
CA GLN A 184 17.98 -8.69 9.97
C GLN A 184 17.80 -10.19 9.67
N VAL A 185 17.84 -11.03 10.70
CA VAL A 185 17.65 -12.49 10.57
C VAL A 185 16.20 -12.88 10.33
N ASN A 186 15.25 -12.02 10.68
CA ASN A 186 13.83 -12.33 10.60
C ASN A 186 13.37 -12.46 9.13
N PRO A 187 12.44 -13.39 8.83
CA PRO A 187 11.78 -13.45 7.52
C PRO A 187 11.17 -12.10 7.13
N PHE A 188 11.54 -11.57 5.97
CA PHE A 188 11.04 -10.28 5.49
C PHE A 188 10.06 -10.46 4.33
N TYR A 189 8.90 -9.81 4.43
CA TYR A 189 7.89 -9.77 3.39
C TYR A 189 7.53 -8.33 3.05
N VAL A 190 7.37 -8.06 1.76
CA VAL A 190 6.89 -6.78 1.26
C VAL A 190 5.40 -6.88 1.01
N THR A 191 4.60 -6.09 1.69
CA THR A 191 3.14 -6.09 1.58
C THR A 191 2.63 -4.69 1.24
N GLY A 192 1.48 -4.62 0.60
CA GLY A 192 0.86 -3.34 0.27
C GLY A 192 -0.37 -3.53 -0.59
N GLU A 193 -1.05 -2.41 -0.85
CA GLU A 193 -2.29 -2.40 -1.62
C GLU A 193 -2.38 -1.29 -2.67
N SER A 194 -3.37 -1.40 -3.55
CA SER A 194 -3.70 -0.36 -4.53
C SER A 194 -2.52 -0.07 -5.48
N TYR A 195 -2.07 1.18 -5.59
CA TYR A 195 -0.86 1.53 -6.36
C TYR A 195 0.43 0.85 -5.86
N ALA A 196 0.43 0.31 -4.62
CA ALA A 196 1.52 -0.53 -4.17
C ALA A 196 1.61 -1.86 -4.95
N GLY A 197 0.62 -2.20 -5.79
CA GLY A 197 0.76 -3.19 -6.86
C GLY A 197 1.92 -2.91 -7.84
N LYS A 198 2.47 -1.68 -7.83
CA LYS A 198 3.72 -1.32 -8.50
C LYS A 198 4.90 -1.22 -7.54
N TYR A 199 4.70 -0.62 -6.36
CA TYR A 199 5.75 -0.44 -5.36
C TYR A 199 6.29 -1.79 -4.87
N VAL A 200 5.39 -2.68 -4.44
CA VAL A 200 5.68 -3.99 -3.87
C VAL A 200 6.56 -4.83 -4.80
N PRO A 201 6.19 -5.11 -6.06
CA PRO A 201 7.06 -5.90 -6.93
C PRO A 201 8.36 -5.18 -7.26
N SER A 202 8.38 -3.85 -7.30
CA SER A 202 9.58 -3.07 -7.60
C SER A 202 10.62 -3.13 -6.50
N ILE A 203 10.23 -2.89 -5.25
CA ILE A 203 11.16 -3.03 -4.11
C ILE A 203 11.54 -4.50 -3.88
N THR A 204 10.61 -5.45 -4.04
CA THR A 204 10.89 -6.88 -3.89
C THR A 204 11.95 -7.33 -4.90
N TYR A 205 11.79 -6.93 -6.17
CA TYR A 205 12.77 -7.21 -7.23
C TYR A 205 14.13 -6.56 -6.95
N LYS A 206 14.13 -5.30 -6.51
CA LYS A 206 15.36 -4.59 -6.13
C LYS A 206 16.12 -5.32 -5.01
N ILE A 207 15.43 -5.72 -3.94
CA ILE A 207 16.02 -6.51 -2.85
C ILE A 207 16.58 -7.83 -3.36
N HIS A 208 15.83 -8.55 -4.21
CA HIS A 208 16.28 -9.81 -4.79
C HIS A 208 17.60 -9.65 -5.56
N VAL A 209 17.68 -8.67 -6.46
CA VAL A 209 18.87 -8.40 -7.27
C VAL A 209 20.06 -8.01 -6.39
N GLU A 210 19.87 -7.10 -5.42
CA GLU A 210 20.94 -6.65 -4.54
C GLU A 210 21.46 -7.76 -3.62
N ASN A 211 20.59 -8.65 -3.13
CA ASN A 211 21.00 -9.79 -2.31
C ASN A 211 21.93 -10.78 -3.04
N GLN A 212 21.88 -10.82 -4.37
CA GLN A 212 22.78 -11.63 -5.20
C GLN A 212 24.18 -11.01 -5.33
N ASN A 213 24.32 -9.70 -5.11
CA ASN A 213 25.60 -9.01 -5.18
C ASN A 213 26.48 -9.42 -3.97
N PRO A 214 27.65 -10.05 -4.19
CA PRO A 214 28.54 -10.45 -3.10
C PRO A 214 29.14 -9.27 -2.32
N GLN A 215 29.10 -8.05 -2.85
CA GLN A 215 29.63 -6.85 -2.23
C GLN A 215 28.64 -6.17 -1.26
N VAL A 216 27.36 -6.55 -1.30
CA VAL A 216 26.34 -6.00 -0.40
C VAL A 216 26.56 -6.52 1.02
N LYS A 217 26.83 -5.61 1.96
CA LYS A 217 27.12 -5.90 3.37
C LYS A 217 25.87 -6.25 4.18
N VAL A 218 24.76 -5.57 3.90
CA VAL A 218 23.48 -5.75 4.59
C VAL A 218 22.54 -6.46 3.64
N LYS A 219 22.30 -7.75 3.87
CA LYS A 219 21.31 -8.53 3.12
C LYS A 219 19.98 -8.53 3.85
N ILE A 220 18.89 -8.47 3.11
CA ILE A 220 17.53 -8.57 3.65
C ILE A 220 17.06 -10.00 3.47
N ASN A 221 16.58 -10.66 4.53
CA ASN A 221 16.10 -12.05 4.48
C ASN A 221 14.71 -12.17 3.81
N LEU A 222 14.63 -11.75 2.55
CA LEU A 222 13.41 -11.71 1.75
C LEU A 222 12.82 -13.12 1.59
N LYS A 223 11.51 -13.25 1.83
CA LYS A 223 10.76 -14.51 1.68
C LYS A 223 9.59 -14.41 0.71
N GLY A 224 9.03 -13.24 0.52
CA GLY A 224 7.88 -13.10 -0.36
C GLY A 224 7.28 -11.72 -0.39
N MET A 225 6.16 -11.61 -1.09
CA MET A 225 5.39 -10.40 -1.19
C MET A 225 3.88 -10.65 -1.25
N THR A 226 3.09 -9.66 -0.86
CA THR A 226 1.63 -9.68 -0.99
C THR A 226 1.14 -8.38 -1.62
N ILE A 227 0.18 -8.48 -2.54
CA ILE A 227 -0.43 -7.35 -3.22
C ILE A 227 -1.94 -7.45 -3.06
N GLY A 228 -2.53 -6.50 -2.32
CA GLY A 228 -3.97 -6.35 -2.15
C GLY A 228 -4.55 -5.37 -3.17
N ASP A 229 -5.60 -5.76 -3.88
CA ASP A 229 -6.38 -4.87 -4.76
C ASP A 229 -5.49 -3.98 -5.62
N GLY A 230 -4.44 -4.59 -6.20
CA GLY A 230 -3.28 -3.85 -6.70
C GLY A 230 -3.31 -3.57 -8.20
N LEU A 231 -2.99 -2.33 -8.57
CA LEU A 231 -2.69 -1.97 -9.96
C LEU A 231 -1.27 -2.45 -10.30
N CYS A 232 -1.15 -3.50 -11.10
CA CYS A 232 0.13 -4.12 -11.45
C CYS A 232 0.36 -4.16 -12.96
N ASP A 233 -0.68 -4.48 -13.74
CA ASP A 233 -0.61 -4.67 -15.19
C ASP A 233 -1.77 -3.96 -15.90
N PRO A 234 -1.69 -2.62 -16.04
CA PRO A 234 -2.79 -1.79 -16.53
C PRO A 234 -3.40 -2.27 -17.86
N ILE A 235 -2.59 -2.76 -18.80
CA ILE A 235 -3.08 -3.27 -20.10
C ILE A 235 -4.14 -4.38 -19.93
N ASN A 236 -3.99 -5.24 -18.92
CA ASN A 236 -4.89 -6.35 -18.64
C ASN A 236 -5.92 -6.04 -17.53
N GLN A 237 -5.89 -4.85 -16.92
CA GLN A 237 -6.74 -4.49 -15.77
C GLN A 237 -7.88 -3.50 -16.07
N TYR A 238 -8.31 -3.36 -17.33
CA TYR A 238 -9.38 -2.40 -17.71
C TYR A 238 -10.59 -3.02 -18.41
N MET A 239 -11.15 -4.13 -17.91
CA MET A 239 -12.42 -4.71 -18.40
C MET A 239 -13.62 -4.28 -17.54
N TYR A 240 -13.83 -2.96 -17.38
CA TYR A 240 -14.87 -2.43 -16.48
C TYR A 240 -16.31 -2.69 -16.95
N GLY A 241 -16.59 -2.64 -18.26
CA GLY A 241 -17.96 -2.64 -18.76
C GLY A 241 -18.73 -3.90 -18.41
N ASP A 242 -18.13 -5.08 -18.62
CA ASP A 242 -18.73 -6.36 -18.21
C ASP A 242 -18.97 -6.41 -16.70
N PHE A 243 -17.98 -6.05 -15.89
CA PHE A 243 -18.10 -6.10 -14.44
C PHE A 243 -19.24 -5.21 -13.93
N LEU A 244 -19.21 -3.92 -14.29
CA LEU A 244 -20.20 -2.94 -13.84
C LEU A 244 -21.62 -3.29 -14.30
N TYR A 245 -21.78 -3.87 -15.49
CA TYR A 245 -23.06 -4.33 -16.01
C TYR A 245 -23.60 -5.52 -15.22
N GLN A 246 -22.75 -6.54 -14.97
CA GLN A 246 -23.17 -7.76 -14.28
C GLN A 246 -23.54 -7.53 -12.80
N ILE A 247 -22.96 -6.52 -12.15
CA ILE A 247 -23.36 -6.11 -10.79
C ILE A 247 -24.52 -5.11 -10.77
N GLY A 248 -25.05 -4.73 -11.93
CA GLY A 248 -26.25 -3.90 -12.06
C GLY A 248 -26.05 -2.41 -11.83
N LEU A 249 -24.81 -1.90 -11.89
CA LEU A 249 -24.54 -0.46 -11.72
C LEU A 249 -24.74 0.34 -13.00
N ILE A 250 -24.67 -0.32 -14.16
CA ILE A 250 -24.82 0.32 -15.47
C ILE A 250 -25.73 -0.49 -16.40
N ASP A 251 -26.38 0.19 -17.35
CA ASP A 251 -27.18 -0.45 -18.40
C ASP A 251 -26.35 -0.82 -19.66
N GLN A 252 -26.99 -1.42 -20.65
CA GLN A 252 -26.34 -1.85 -21.90
C GLN A 252 -25.74 -0.69 -22.71
N THR A 253 -26.38 0.49 -22.68
CA THR A 253 -25.90 1.68 -23.41
C THR A 253 -24.64 2.21 -22.75
N GLN A 254 -24.67 2.34 -21.42
CA GLN A 254 -23.54 2.77 -20.61
C GLN A 254 -22.39 1.78 -20.71
N LYS A 255 -22.66 0.47 -20.69
CA LYS A 255 -21.65 -0.58 -20.91
C LYS A 255 -20.90 -0.38 -22.22
N THR A 256 -21.62 -0.14 -23.31
CA THR A 256 -21.02 0.08 -24.64
C THR A 256 -20.05 1.27 -24.63
N TYR A 257 -20.38 2.35 -23.91
CA TYR A 257 -19.48 3.48 -23.75
C TYR A 257 -18.25 3.13 -22.90
N VAL A 258 -18.45 2.44 -21.77
CA VAL A 258 -17.35 2.00 -20.89
C VAL A 258 -16.37 1.10 -21.65
N ASP A 259 -16.88 0.11 -22.42
CA ASP A 259 -16.06 -0.80 -23.24
C ASP A 259 -15.25 -0.05 -24.31
N LEU A 260 -15.83 1.00 -24.91
CA LEU A 260 -15.10 1.85 -25.85
C LEU A 260 -13.96 2.61 -25.15
N GLN A 261 -14.23 3.23 -23.99
CA GLN A 261 -13.19 3.96 -23.24
C GLN A 261 -12.06 3.03 -22.81
N THR A 262 -12.38 1.81 -22.38
CA THR A 262 -11.37 0.84 -21.98
C THR A 262 -10.55 0.29 -23.15
N ALA A 263 -11.16 0.09 -24.32
CA ALA A 263 -10.43 -0.24 -25.53
C ALA A 263 -9.46 0.88 -25.95
N LEU A 264 -9.88 2.16 -25.86
CA LEU A 264 -9.01 3.31 -26.13
C LEU A 264 -7.85 3.41 -25.12
N MET A 265 -8.09 3.12 -23.85
CA MET A 265 -7.04 3.04 -22.83
C MET A 265 -6.00 1.97 -23.18
N ARG A 266 -6.44 0.75 -23.48
CA ARG A 266 -5.55 -0.36 -23.89
C ARG A 266 -4.73 0.02 -25.12
N TYR A 267 -5.37 0.57 -26.14
CA TYR A 267 -4.68 1.04 -27.34
C TYR A 267 -3.64 2.12 -27.02
N ALA A 268 -3.94 3.10 -26.16
CA ALA A 268 -2.97 4.11 -25.74
C ALA A 268 -1.77 3.49 -25.00
N ILE A 269 -2.00 2.48 -24.14
CA ILE A 269 -0.93 1.74 -23.44
C ILE A 269 -0.03 0.98 -24.42
N GLU A 270 -0.61 0.29 -25.41
CA GLU A 270 0.13 -0.43 -26.46
C GLU A 270 1.00 0.50 -27.31
N GLN A 271 0.59 1.77 -27.46
CA GLN A 271 1.36 2.80 -28.15
C GLN A 271 2.31 3.57 -27.22
N GLU A 272 2.50 3.10 -25.97
CA GLU A 272 3.32 3.75 -24.93
C GLU A 272 2.88 5.19 -24.60
N ARG A 273 1.65 5.56 -24.94
CA ARG A 273 1.03 6.85 -24.59
C ARG A 273 0.40 6.77 -23.22
N TYR A 274 1.22 6.53 -22.20
CA TYR A 274 0.77 6.26 -20.83
C TYR A 274 -0.02 7.42 -20.21
N LEU A 275 0.38 8.66 -20.48
CA LEU A 275 -0.35 9.83 -19.99
C LEU A 275 -1.75 9.96 -20.62
N ASP A 276 -1.88 9.64 -21.91
CA ASP A 276 -3.19 9.64 -22.59
C ASP A 276 -4.10 8.55 -22.01
N ALA A 277 -3.55 7.35 -21.77
CA ALA A 277 -4.26 6.27 -21.09
C ALA A 277 -4.71 6.67 -19.67
N PHE A 278 -3.86 7.37 -18.93
CA PHE A 278 -4.22 7.92 -17.61
C PHE A 278 -5.38 8.91 -17.70
N HIS A 279 -5.35 9.85 -18.63
CA HIS A 279 -6.45 10.82 -18.78
C HIS A 279 -7.79 10.16 -19.14
N LEU A 280 -7.77 9.09 -19.93
CA LEU A 280 -8.97 8.29 -20.22
C LEU A 280 -9.49 7.58 -18.96
N PHE A 281 -8.60 6.98 -18.16
CA PHE A 281 -8.96 6.37 -16.88
C PHE A 281 -9.53 7.39 -15.89
N ASP A 282 -8.90 8.56 -15.80
CA ASP A 282 -9.33 9.65 -14.94
C ASP A 282 -10.72 10.17 -15.32
N ALA A 283 -10.97 10.36 -16.62
CA ALA A 283 -12.28 10.75 -17.15
C ALA A 283 -13.36 9.70 -16.85
N LEU A 284 -13.01 8.41 -16.96
CA LEU A 284 -13.95 7.30 -16.80
C LEU A 284 -14.32 7.06 -15.33
N LEU A 285 -13.33 6.95 -14.44
CA LEU A 285 -13.52 6.44 -13.07
C LEU A 285 -13.08 7.45 -11.99
N ASN A 286 -11.82 7.87 -11.98
CA ASN A 286 -11.23 8.62 -10.86
C ASN A 286 -11.79 10.04 -10.71
N GLY A 287 -11.63 10.90 -11.72
CA GLY A 287 -12.06 12.29 -11.69
C GLY A 287 -11.18 13.20 -10.83
N ASP A 288 -9.89 12.91 -10.73
CA ASP A 288 -8.92 13.64 -9.91
C ASP A 288 -8.35 14.88 -10.61
N LEU A 289 -8.13 14.83 -11.93
CA LEU A 289 -7.61 15.96 -12.71
C LEU A 289 -8.69 16.71 -13.50
N LEU A 290 -9.94 16.27 -13.41
CA LEU A 290 -11.05 16.89 -14.12
C LEU A 290 -11.53 18.17 -13.44
N ASN A 291 -11.97 19.13 -14.25
CA ASN A 291 -12.78 20.27 -13.76
C ASN A 291 -14.24 19.86 -13.50
N THR A 292 -14.61 18.63 -13.87
CA THR A 292 -15.94 18.04 -13.73
C THR A 292 -15.87 16.72 -12.96
N THR A 293 -17.02 16.11 -12.71
CA THR A 293 -17.13 14.75 -12.19
C THR A 293 -16.75 13.69 -13.23
N SER A 294 -16.28 12.52 -12.78
CA SER A 294 -16.01 11.37 -13.65
C SER A 294 -17.30 10.79 -14.24
N TYR A 295 -17.17 10.06 -15.35
CA TYR A 295 -18.32 9.38 -15.98
C TYR A 295 -19.01 8.43 -15.00
N PHE A 296 -18.23 7.60 -14.28
CA PHE A 296 -18.75 6.67 -13.26
C PHE A 296 -19.63 7.38 -12.24
N TYR A 297 -19.17 8.48 -11.64
CA TYR A 297 -19.97 9.23 -10.68
C TYR A 297 -21.26 9.78 -11.31
N ASN A 298 -21.18 10.29 -12.54
CA ASN A 298 -22.34 10.88 -13.22
C ASN A 298 -23.46 9.89 -13.49
N ILE A 299 -23.11 8.63 -13.79
CA ILE A 299 -24.10 7.61 -14.15
C ILE A 299 -24.57 6.77 -12.97
N THR A 300 -23.76 6.64 -11.91
CA THR A 300 -24.10 5.82 -10.73
C THR A 300 -24.53 6.62 -9.51
N GLY A 301 -24.07 7.88 -9.39
CA GLY A 301 -24.17 8.67 -8.16
C GLY A 301 -23.28 8.18 -7.02
N ILE A 302 -22.52 7.09 -7.21
CA ILE A 302 -21.64 6.50 -6.20
C ILE A 302 -20.33 7.28 -6.15
N LYS A 303 -19.97 7.76 -4.95
CA LYS A 303 -18.65 8.34 -4.72
C LYS A 303 -17.66 7.26 -4.33
N ASN A 304 -18.04 6.23 -3.59
CA ASN A 304 -17.09 5.24 -3.14
C ASN A 304 -16.95 4.05 -4.10
N TYR A 305 -16.02 4.13 -5.05
CA TYR A 305 -15.69 2.97 -5.90
C TYR A 305 -14.80 1.93 -5.19
N PHE A 306 -14.35 2.18 -3.96
CA PHE A 306 -13.59 1.20 -3.18
C PHE A 306 -14.49 0.12 -2.58
N ASN A 307 -15.79 0.39 -2.40
CA ASN A 307 -16.76 -0.58 -1.94
C ASN A 307 -18.14 -0.20 -2.46
N TYR A 308 -18.63 -0.91 -3.47
CA TYR A 308 -19.87 -0.55 -4.16
C TYR A 308 -21.15 -0.69 -3.32
N LEU A 309 -21.07 -1.24 -2.10
CA LEU A 309 -22.18 -1.23 -1.14
C LEU A 309 -22.37 0.13 -0.46
N LEU A 310 -21.36 1.00 -0.53
CA LEU A 310 -21.35 2.29 0.14
C LEU A 310 -21.39 3.41 -0.90
N THR A 311 -22.23 4.41 -0.69
CA THR A 311 -22.23 5.60 -1.56
C THR A 311 -21.05 6.52 -1.25
N ASN A 312 -20.66 6.63 0.02
CA ASN A 312 -19.58 7.50 0.50
C ASN A 312 -18.50 6.66 1.19
N ILE A 313 -17.30 7.22 1.27
CA ILE A 313 -16.19 6.63 2.02
C ILE A 313 -16.49 6.78 3.51
N PRO A 314 -16.26 5.74 4.35
CA PRO A 314 -16.42 5.83 5.79
C PRO A 314 -15.53 6.93 6.40
N GLU A 315 -16.10 7.78 7.26
CA GLU A 315 -15.38 8.93 7.83
C GLU A 315 -14.25 8.53 8.80
N ASP A 316 -14.44 7.40 9.50
CA ASP A 316 -13.52 6.84 10.47
C ASP A 316 -12.15 6.51 9.89
N GLN A 317 -12.08 6.22 8.58
CA GLN A 317 -10.83 6.01 7.86
C GLN A 317 -9.91 7.24 7.84
N SER A 318 -10.41 8.43 8.22
CA SER A 318 -9.67 9.70 8.22
C SER A 318 -9.45 10.31 9.61
N TYR A 319 -10.01 9.74 10.68
CA TYR A 319 -9.94 10.33 12.04
C TYR A 319 -8.51 10.49 12.55
N PHE A 320 -7.59 9.66 12.09
CA PHE A 320 -6.19 9.73 12.52
C PHE A 320 -5.47 10.99 12.03
N VAL A 321 -5.93 11.61 10.94
CA VAL A 321 -5.23 12.75 10.33
C VAL A 321 -5.13 13.91 11.31
N SER A 322 -6.24 14.27 11.98
CA SER A 322 -6.24 15.35 12.98
C SER A 322 -5.37 15.00 14.19
N PHE A 323 -5.32 13.72 14.57
CA PHE A 323 -4.49 13.23 15.67
C PHE A 323 -3.00 13.41 15.36
N ILE A 324 -2.51 12.92 14.22
CA ILE A 324 -1.08 12.99 13.87
C ILE A 324 -0.62 14.40 13.48
N THR A 325 -1.53 15.31 13.12
CA THR A 325 -1.19 16.70 12.81
C THR A 325 -1.11 17.59 14.05
N HIS A 326 -1.51 17.10 15.22
CA HIS A 326 -1.36 17.82 16.48
C HIS A 326 0.12 17.88 16.90
N SER A 327 0.62 19.05 17.30
CA SER A 327 2.02 19.28 17.72
C SER A 327 2.60 18.26 18.68
N GLU A 328 1.90 17.99 19.78
CA GLU A 328 2.33 17.00 20.78
C GLU A 328 2.53 15.61 20.17
N ARG A 329 1.63 15.21 19.26
CA ARG A 329 1.76 13.92 18.55
C ARG A 329 2.92 13.96 17.58
N ARG A 330 3.10 15.06 16.85
CA ARG A 330 4.22 15.27 15.93
C ARG A 330 5.58 15.18 16.64
N LYS A 331 5.66 15.75 17.83
CA LYS A 331 6.83 15.66 18.71
C LYS A 331 7.09 14.22 19.15
N GLN A 332 6.04 13.53 19.62
CA GLN A 332 6.12 12.13 20.08
C GLN A 332 6.52 11.15 18.98
N ILE A 333 6.16 11.41 17.72
CA ILE A 333 6.54 10.57 16.57
C ILE A 333 7.74 11.12 15.79
N HIS A 334 8.43 12.12 16.34
CA HIS A 334 9.69 12.68 15.83
C HIS A 334 9.62 13.30 14.42
N VAL A 335 8.45 13.80 14.03
CA VAL A 335 8.27 14.44 12.71
C VAL A 335 8.47 15.96 12.74
N GLY A 336 8.58 16.56 13.93
CA GLY A 336 8.85 17.98 14.09
C GLY A 336 7.80 18.85 13.40
N ASN A 337 8.27 19.88 12.68
CA ASN A 337 7.43 20.82 11.91
C ASN A 337 7.14 20.39 10.44
N THR A 338 7.53 19.18 10.02
CA THR A 338 7.26 18.65 8.68
C THR A 338 5.77 18.53 8.35
N SER A 339 5.27 19.24 7.34
CA SER A 339 3.86 19.17 6.94
C SER A 339 3.43 17.75 6.58
N TYR A 340 2.23 17.35 7.03
CA TYR A 340 1.65 16.05 6.69
C TYR A 340 0.79 16.15 5.42
N GLY A 341 1.14 15.39 4.39
CA GLY A 341 0.32 15.21 3.19
C GLY A 341 -0.26 13.81 3.11
N SER A 342 -1.48 13.59 3.62
CA SER A 342 -2.15 12.27 3.63
C SER A 342 -2.13 11.59 2.26
N GLN A 343 -2.44 12.36 1.21
CA GLN A 343 -2.07 12.06 -0.17
C GLN A 343 -1.33 13.26 -0.76
N SER A 344 -0.24 12.97 -1.48
CA SER A 344 0.64 13.98 -2.04
C SER A 344 0.32 14.26 -3.51
N ASP A 345 -0.34 15.39 -3.77
CA ASP A 345 -0.65 15.86 -5.13
C ASP A 345 0.60 15.94 -6.02
N ILE A 346 1.77 16.25 -5.45
CA ILE A 346 3.01 16.35 -6.21
C ILE A 346 3.53 14.97 -6.60
N VAL A 347 3.49 14.00 -5.68
CA VAL A 347 3.89 12.62 -5.96
C VAL A 347 2.99 12.00 -7.02
N GLU A 348 1.67 12.21 -6.91
CA GLU A 348 0.73 11.75 -7.93
C GLU A 348 1.08 12.31 -9.31
N LYS A 349 1.32 13.63 -9.39
CA LYS A 349 1.71 14.30 -10.64
C LYS A 349 3.01 13.77 -11.22
N MET A 350 4.02 13.50 -10.38
CA MET A 350 5.31 13.01 -10.86
C MET A 350 5.25 11.57 -11.39
N LEU A 351 4.26 10.78 -10.94
CA LEU A 351 4.06 9.39 -11.34
C LEU A 351 2.92 9.17 -12.36
N LEU A 352 2.31 10.23 -12.92
CA LEU A 352 1.22 10.07 -13.92
C LEU A 352 1.64 9.17 -15.09
N ASN A 353 2.86 9.37 -15.60
CA ASN A 353 3.38 8.59 -16.73
C ASN A 353 3.75 7.14 -16.35
N ASP A 354 3.92 6.85 -15.06
CA ASP A 354 4.19 5.52 -14.53
C ASP A 354 2.91 4.70 -14.31
N MET A 355 1.77 5.36 -14.06
CA MET A 355 0.52 4.70 -13.70
C MET A 355 0.06 3.63 -14.69
N MET A 356 0.31 3.87 -15.97
CA MET A 356 -0.15 2.98 -17.04
C MET A 356 0.91 1.98 -17.53
N GLN A 357 2.09 1.95 -16.89
CA GLN A 357 3.15 0.98 -17.17
C GLN A 357 2.95 -0.35 -16.41
N SER A 358 3.45 -1.46 -16.96
CA SER A 358 3.31 -2.78 -16.33
C SER A 358 4.47 -3.12 -15.38
N MET A 359 4.12 -3.67 -14.22
CA MET A 359 5.04 -4.30 -13.26
C MET A 359 4.88 -5.82 -13.18
N ALA A 360 4.03 -6.41 -14.03
CA ALA A 360 3.77 -7.86 -14.06
C ALA A 360 5.06 -8.67 -14.23
N TRP A 361 6.00 -8.20 -15.06
CA TRP A 361 7.26 -8.90 -15.28
C TRP A 361 8.12 -9.01 -14.01
N LYS A 362 8.06 -8.03 -13.09
CA LYS A 362 8.74 -8.10 -11.78
C LYS A 362 8.05 -9.12 -10.88
N VAL A 363 6.71 -9.22 -10.92
CA VAL A 363 5.97 -10.28 -10.21
C VAL A 363 6.38 -11.67 -10.71
N ALA A 364 6.45 -11.85 -12.02
CA ALA A 364 6.90 -13.10 -12.63
C ALA A 364 8.34 -13.45 -12.23
N ALA A 365 9.26 -12.47 -12.25
CA ALA A 365 10.65 -12.67 -11.83
C ALA A 365 10.76 -13.14 -10.37
N ILE A 366 10.00 -12.52 -9.46
CA ILE A 366 9.95 -12.91 -8.04
C ILE A 366 9.36 -14.30 -7.84
N ALA A 367 8.27 -14.63 -8.54
CA ALA A 367 7.68 -15.97 -8.47
C ALA A 367 8.64 -17.05 -9.00
N ASN A 368 9.35 -16.78 -10.10
CA ASN A 368 10.35 -17.69 -10.68
C ASN A 368 11.60 -17.84 -9.79
N ALA A 369 11.93 -16.82 -8.99
CA ALA A 369 13.00 -16.87 -8.00
C ALA A 369 12.61 -17.64 -6.71
N ASN A 370 11.48 -18.37 -6.71
CA ASN A 370 10.96 -19.19 -5.61
C ASN A 370 10.57 -18.40 -4.34
N TYR A 371 10.34 -17.09 -4.43
CA TYR A 371 9.69 -16.37 -3.33
C TYR A 371 8.19 -16.66 -3.31
N SER A 372 7.57 -16.54 -2.13
CA SER A 372 6.12 -16.64 -2.01
C SER A 372 5.45 -15.37 -2.51
N VAL A 373 4.39 -15.49 -3.30
CA VAL A 373 3.62 -14.36 -3.85
C VAL A 373 2.14 -14.58 -3.53
N MET A 374 1.48 -13.58 -2.94
CA MET A 374 0.04 -13.57 -2.79
C MET A 374 -0.55 -12.34 -3.48
N ILE A 375 -1.46 -12.58 -4.42
CA ILE A 375 -2.33 -11.57 -4.99
C ILE A 375 -3.72 -11.78 -4.39
N TYR A 376 -4.30 -10.76 -3.79
CA TYR A 376 -5.64 -10.85 -3.22
C TYR A 376 -6.51 -9.65 -3.58
N ASN A 377 -7.82 -9.86 -3.63
CA ASN A 377 -8.80 -8.81 -3.89
C ASN A 377 -10.01 -8.88 -2.96
N GLY A 378 -10.54 -7.72 -2.60
CA GLY A 378 -11.88 -7.58 -2.08
C GLY A 378 -12.91 -7.81 -3.19
N GLN A 379 -13.95 -8.60 -2.89
CA GLN A 379 -15.04 -8.87 -3.82
C GLN A 379 -15.81 -7.61 -4.26
N LEU A 380 -15.85 -6.59 -3.41
CA LEU A 380 -16.68 -5.40 -3.54
C LEU A 380 -15.93 -4.19 -4.14
N ASP A 381 -14.65 -4.36 -4.47
CA ASP A 381 -13.85 -3.30 -5.09
C ASP A 381 -14.26 -3.09 -6.56
N ILE A 382 -14.41 -1.83 -6.97
CA ILE A 382 -14.59 -1.46 -8.38
C ILE A 382 -13.26 -1.11 -9.01
N ILE A 383 -12.43 -0.29 -8.36
CA ILE A 383 -11.25 0.29 -9.02
C ILE A 383 -10.29 -0.80 -9.48
N ILE A 384 -10.06 -1.83 -8.66
CA ILE A 384 -9.26 -3.01 -8.98
C ILE A 384 -10.10 -4.28 -8.71
N ALA A 385 -11.24 -4.37 -9.40
CA ALA A 385 -12.17 -5.49 -9.26
C ALA A 385 -11.53 -6.87 -9.52
N VAL A 386 -12.04 -7.89 -8.84
CA VAL A 386 -11.62 -9.30 -8.97
C VAL A 386 -11.41 -9.79 -10.42
N PRO A 387 -12.33 -9.55 -11.39
CA PRO A 387 -12.11 -10.00 -12.77
C PRO A 387 -10.91 -9.31 -13.44
N LEU A 388 -10.63 -8.04 -13.10
CA LEU A 388 -9.48 -7.29 -13.63
C LEU A 388 -8.17 -7.91 -13.14
N THR A 389 -8.12 -8.25 -11.84
CA THR A 389 -6.95 -8.92 -11.26
C THR A 389 -6.77 -10.33 -11.80
N THR A 390 -7.87 -11.07 -11.94
CA THR A 390 -7.84 -12.43 -12.47
C THR A 390 -7.29 -12.47 -13.91
N GLU A 391 -7.64 -11.49 -14.74
CA GLU A 391 -7.18 -11.40 -16.12
C GLU A 391 -5.65 -11.29 -16.21
N TRP A 392 -5.06 -10.28 -15.57
CA TRP A 392 -3.61 -10.10 -15.69
C TRP A 392 -2.81 -11.22 -15.01
N VAL A 393 -3.31 -11.77 -13.90
CA VAL A 393 -2.65 -12.91 -13.23
C VAL A 393 -2.69 -14.14 -14.12
N ASN A 394 -3.75 -14.34 -14.90
CA ASN A 394 -3.80 -15.40 -15.89
C ASN A 394 -2.79 -15.14 -17.01
N GLU A 395 -2.61 -13.91 -17.47
CA GLU A 395 -1.65 -13.53 -18.52
C GLU A 395 -0.19 -13.43 -18.04
N LEU A 396 0.05 -13.52 -16.73
CA LEU A 396 1.38 -13.48 -16.14
C LEU A 396 2.27 -14.59 -16.73
N ASN A 397 3.44 -14.23 -17.25
CA ASN A 397 4.38 -15.17 -17.86
C ASN A 397 5.40 -15.70 -16.84
N TRP A 398 5.09 -16.83 -16.19
CA TRP A 398 5.97 -17.46 -15.19
C TRP A 398 5.78 -18.99 -15.15
N ILE A 399 6.62 -19.69 -14.39
CA ILE A 399 6.64 -21.16 -14.40
C ILE A 399 5.31 -21.82 -13.98
N GLY A 400 4.49 -21.16 -13.15
CA GLY A 400 3.25 -21.70 -12.62
C GLY A 400 1.98 -21.24 -13.33
N THR A 401 2.07 -20.51 -14.45
CA THR A 401 0.89 -19.99 -15.17
C THR A 401 -0.11 -21.08 -15.53
N ASN A 402 0.38 -22.17 -16.15
CA ASN A 402 -0.49 -23.28 -16.57
C ASN A 402 -1.11 -24.00 -15.38
N GLU A 403 -0.33 -24.22 -14.32
CA GLU A 403 -0.82 -24.81 -13.08
C GLU A 403 -1.93 -23.95 -12.47
N LEU A 404 -1.70 -22.64 -12.29
CA LEU A 404 -2.67 -21.73 -11.70
C LEU A 404 -4.00 -21.66 -12.48
N ARG A 405 -3.92 -21.64 -13.82
CA ARG A 405 -5.10 -21.65 -14.70
C ARG A 405 -5.93 -22.92 -14.51
N GLN A 406 -5.26 -24.07 -14.39
CA GLN A 406 -5.89 -25.38 -14.21
C GLN A 406 -6.32 -25.68 -12.77
N THR A 407 -5.68 -25.06 -11.78
CA THR A 407 -6.01 -25.26 -10.36
C THR A 407 -7.46 -24.88 -10.11
N GLN A 408 -8.20 -25.83 -9.54
CA GLN A 408 -9.56 -25.59 -9.10
C GLN A 408 -9.56 -24.63 -7.91
N ARG A 409 -10.50 -23.69 -7.94
CA ARG A 409 -10.68 -22.74 -6.86
C ARG A 409 -11.26 -23.43 -5.64
N ILE A 410 -10.63 -23.26 -4.49
CA ILE A 410 -11.06 -23.78 -3.20
C ILE A 410 -11.96 -22.75 -2.50
N VAL A 411 -13.03 -23.22 -1.88
CA VAL A 411 -13.87 -22.41 -0.98
C VAL A 411 -13.19 -22.41 0.39
N TRP A 412 -13.02 -21.24 0.99
CA TRP A 412 -12.31 -21.12 2.26
C TRP A 412 -13.18 -20.46 3.33
N LYS A 413 -13.14 -21.03 4.53
CA LYS A 413 -13.70 -20.49 5.78
C LYS A 413 -12.58 -20.23 6.79
N VAL A 414 -12.75 -19.21 7.64
CA VAL A 414 -11.77 -18.93 8.71
C VAL A 414 -11.69 -20.11 9.68
N ALA A 415 -12.85 -20.58 10.16
CA ALA A 415 -13.01 -21.82 10.91
C ALA A 415 -13.96 -22.80 10.20
N ALA A 416 -13.76 -24.10 10.38
CA ALA A 416 -14.55 -25.14 9.72
C ALA A 416 -16.06 -25.02 9.98
N ASN A 417 -16.42 -24.62 11.21
CA ASN A 417 -17.78 -24.45 11.68
C ASN A 417 -18.32 -23.02 11.47
N ASP A 418 -17.57 -22.12 10.82
CA ASP A 418 -18.11 -20.80 10.49
C ASP A 418 -19.32 -20.96 9.56
N PRO A 419 -20.42 -20.23 9.83
CA PRO A 419 -21.58 -20.26 8.95
C PRO A 419 -21.26 -19.63 7.59
N GLU A 420 -20.37 -18.64 7.58
CA GLU A 420 -20.02 -17.86 6.40
C GLU A 420 -18.75 -18.35 5.70
N ILE A 421 -18.75 -18.24 4.38
CA ILE A 421 -17.55 -18.40 3.53
C ILE A 421 -16.75 -17.10 3.59
N ALA A 422 -15.46 -17.22 3.91
CA ALA A 422 -14.55 -16.08 3.97
C ALA A 422 -14.08 -15.66 2.57
N GLY A 423 -13.87 -16.63 1.68
CA GLY A 423 -13.35 -16.32 0.35
C GLY A 423 -13.12 -17.54 -0.52
N TYR A 424 -12.38 -17.30 -1.58
CA TYR A 424 -12.00 -18.30 -2.56
C TYR A 424 -10.52 -18.19 -2.90
N ILE A 425 -9.84 -19.32 -3.09
CA ILE A 425 -8.39 -19.35 -3.23
C ILE A 425 -7.99 -20.31 -4.33
N LYS A 426 -7.04 -19.89 -5.17
CA LYS A 426 -6.24 -20.76 -6.03
C LYS A 426 -4.80 -20.70 -5.56
N THR A 427 -4.10 -21.84 -5.64
CA THR A 427 -2.67 -21.92 -5.42
C THR A 427 -1.94 -22.53 -6.60
N ALA A 428 -0.66 -22.20 -6.74
CA ALA A 428 0.24 -22.81 -7.72
C ALA A 428 1.67 -22.86 -7.17
N ASN A 429 2.54 -23.58 -7.87
CA ASN A 429 3.96 -23.75 -7.56
C ASN A 429 4.19 -24.25 -6.13
N ASN A 430 3.58 -25.39 -5.79
CA ASN A 430 3.65 -25.99 -4.44
C ASN A 430 3.20 -25.03 -3.33
N ASN A 431 2.09 -24.31 -3.53
CA ASN A 431 1.57 -23.29 -2.64
C ASN A 431 2.55 -22.14 -2.35
N ARG A 432 3.35 -21.73 -3.35
CA ARG A 432 4.13 -20.49 -3.28
C ARG A 432 3.45 -19.31 -3.97
N PHE A 433 2.47 -19.56 -4.83
CA PHE A 433 1.66 -18.51 -5.42
C PHE A 433 0.21 -18.66 -4.98
N PHE A 434 -0.40 -17.58 -4.49
CA PHE A 434 -1.79 -17.53 -4.05
C PHE A 434 -2.53 -16.46 -4.84
N LEU A 435 -3.69 -16.82 -5.37
CA LEU A 435 -4.68 -15.88 -5.90
C LEU A 435 -5.95 -16.01 -5.06
N ALA A 436 -6.29 -14.98 -4.31
CA ALA A 436 -7.38 -15.01 -3.35
C ALA A 436 -8.44 -13.93 -3.62
N THR A 437 -9.69 -14.27 -3.36
CA THR A 437 -10.81 -13.31 -3.31
C THR A 437 -11.43 -13.37 -1.93
N ILE A 438 -11.54 -12.24 -1.25
CA ILE A 438 -12.15 -12.12 0.07
C ILE A 438 -13.58 -11.60 -0.11
N ARG A 439 -14.56 -12.38 0.35
CA ARG A 439 -15.98 -11.99 0.27
C ARG A 439 -16.27 -10.84 1.22
N ASN A 440 -17.24 -10.01 0.87
CA ASN A 440 -17.72 -8.90 1.71
C ASN A 440 -16.62 -7.87 2.10
N ALA A 441 -15.58 -7.76 1.28
CA ALA A 441 -14.53 -6.76 1.40
C ALA A 441 -14.46 -5.93 0.12
N GLY A 442 -14.28 -4.62 0.25
CA GLY A 442 -13.87 -3.72 -0.82
C GLY A 442 -12.34 -3.63 -0.92
N HIS A 443 -11.86 -2.48 -1.41
CA HIS A 443 -10.45 -2.22 -1.72
C HIS A 443 -9.52 -2.39 -0.51
N MET A 444 -9.92 -1.88 0.67
CA MET A 444 -9.17 -2.04 1.92
C MET A 444 -9.61 -3.32 2.63
N VAL A 445 -9.19 -4.46 2.09
CA VAL A 445 -9.57 -5.78 2.61
C VAL A 445 -9.33 -5.94 4.12
N PRO A 446 -8.20 -5.48 4.70
CA PRO A 446 -7.99 -5.62 6.13
C PRO A 446 -8.93 -4.74 6.98
N TYR A 447 -9.45 -3.63 6.43
CA TYR A 447 -10.45 -2.79 7.10
C TYR A 447 -11.83 -3.48 7.09
N ASP A 448 -12.29 -3.96 5.93
CA ASP A 448 -13.63 -4.53 5.80
C ASP A 448 -13.75 -5.95 6.39
N GLN A 449 -12.70 -6.77 6.25
CA GLN A 449 -12.68 -8.18 6.68
C GLN A 449 -11.41 -8.56 7.45
N PRO A 450 -11.12 -7.91 8.59
CA PRO A 450 -9.85 -8.08 9.33
C PRO A 450 -9.59 -9.53 9.75
N ARG A 451 -10.64 -10.24 10.19
CA ARG A 451 -10.55 -11.64 10.63
C ARG A 451 -10.18 -12.58 9.49
N ALA A 452 -10.82 -12.40 8.33
CA ALA A 452 -10.51 -13.20 7.15
C ALA A 452 -9.09 -12.88 6.69
N MET A 453 -8.77 -11.60 6.49
CA MET A 453 -7.47 -11.19 5.97
C MET A 453 -6.30 -11.69 6.83
N LEU A 454 -6.39 -11.57 8.16
CA LEU A 454 -5.35 -12.11 9.05
C LEU A 454 -5.21 -13.63 8.92
N ASN A 455 -6.33 -14.37 8.83
CA ASN A 455 -6.27 -15.82 8.66
C ASN A 455 -5.72 -16.24 7.28
N LEU A 456 -5.98 -15.47 6.23
CA LEU A 456 -5.37 -15.68 4.92
C LEU A 456 -3.85 -15.46 4.97
N LEU A 457 -3.41 -14.36 5.61
CA LEU A 457 -1.99 -14.07 5.81
C LEU A 457 -1.28 -15.19 6.59
N GLU A 458 -1.86 -15.66 7.69
CA GLU A 458 -1.29 -16.78 8.48
C GLU A 458 -1.12 -18.05 7.64
N ARG A 459 -2.05 -18.33 6.71
CA ARG A 459 -1.95 -19.46 5.79
C ARG A 459 -0.86 -19.24 4.75
N PHE A 460 -0.75 -18.04 4.19
CA PHE A 460 0.30 -17.66 3.25
C PHE A 460 1.70 -17.84 3.85
N LEU A 461 1.87 -17.50 5.13
CA LEU A 461 3.15 -17.60 5.84
C LEU A 461 3.46 -19.01 6.34
N SER A 462 2.48 -19.92 6.32
CA SER A 462 2.64 -21.31 6.75
C SER A 462 3.46 -22.12 5.76
N THR A 463 4.30 -23.03 6.26
CA THR A 463 5.04 -24.01 5.44
C THR A 463 4.13 -25.09 4.83
N GLN A 464 2.92 -25.27 5.39
CA GLN A 464 1.88 -26.16 4.87
C GLN A 464 0.51 -25.47 5.00
N PRO A 465 0.11 -24.64 4.03
CA PRO A 465 -1.20 -24.02 4.04
C PRO A 465 -2.28 -25.11 3.93
N LYS A 466 -3.14 -25.21 4.94
CA LYS A 466 -4.29 -26.12 4.93
C LYS A 466 -5.54 -25.30 4.67
N PHE A 467 -6.14 -25.40 3.49
CA PHE A 467 -7.48 -24.87 3.21
C PHE A 467 -8.50 -25.99 3.48
N LEU A 468 -9.47 -25.69 4.36
CA LEU A 468 -10.53 -26.61 4.76
C LEU A 468 -11.74 -26.42 3.86
#